data_AF-A0A7S9CMX2-F1
#
_entry.id   AF-A0A7S9CMX2-F1
#
_cell.length_a   1.000
_cell.length_b   1.000
_cell.length_c   1.000
_cell.angle_alpha   90.00
_cell.angle_beta   90.00
_cell.angle_gamma   90.00
#
_symmetry.space_group_name_H-M   'P 1'
#
loop_
_entity.id
_entity.type
_entity.pdbx_description
1 polymer ?
#
loop_
_entity_poly.entity_id
_entity_poly.type
_entity_poly.pdbx_seq_one_letter_code
_entity_poly.pdbx_strand_id
1 'polypeptide(L)'
;MRFRNLVVTTLLLTCLSATPGVAAPAVVKDAGTVQLGNTTYRLDGIDAPAIDQLCTDEHADVWSCGVEARDQLVKLIGGKPIHCDDIGGDPSFKKRRLGVCKIEGDPTSLSQLLVQQGYALNAEASATGRFKPDEATAKDNRAGLWRGCFVAPHDFRHGTKDGALLGNSCPAERDTQIRAALFPDAPPMPATCNIKGKYAVRARVTGNIGIYHLQACRSYPGLSQDRWFCSEEDAQAAGFRRAYNCRPSKSK
;
A
#
# COMPACT_ATOMS: atom_id res chain seq x y z
N MET A 1 -38.71 77.96 -7.22
CA MET A 1 -37.92 76.98 -6.44
C MET A 1 -37.69 75.73 -7.30
N ARG A 2 -36.43 75.41 -7.65
CA ARG A 2 -36.06 74.20 -8.40
C ARG A 2 -35.46 73.19 -7.40
N PHE A 3 -36.16 72.09 -7.13
CA PHE A 3 -35.61 70.99 -6.33
C PHE A 3 -34.88 70.00 -7.26
N ARG A 4 -33.58 69.83 -7.06
CA ARG A 4 -32.74 68.80 -7.69
C ARG A 4 -32.74 67.57 -6.77
N ASN A 5 -33.36 66.48 -7.21
CA ASN A 5 -33.26 65.19 -6.53
C ASN A 5 -31.92 64.53 -6.90
N LEU A 6 -31.05 64.34 -5.90
CA LEU A 6 -29.90 63.45 -6.00
C LEU A 6 -30.36 62.02 -5.68
N VAL A 7 -30.20 61.10 -6.62
CA VAL A 7 -30.36 59.66 -6.39
C VAL A 7 -28.98 59.11 -6.03
N VAL A 8 -28.84 58.58 -4.81
CA VAL A 8 -27.63 57.88 -4.35
C VAL A 8 -27.87 56.38 -4.50
N THR A 9 -27.14 55.76 -5.42
CA THR A 9 -27.21 54.31 -5.67
C THR A 9 -26.19 53.60 -4.77
N THR A 10 -26.66 52.86 -3.76
CA THR A 10 -25.82 52.09 -2.85
C THR A 10 -25.50 50.73 -3.49
N LEU A 11 -24.22 50.48 -3.80
CA LEU A 11 -23.75 49.21 -4.37
C LEU A 11 -23.53 48.19 -3.25
N LEU A 12 -24.44 47.22 -3.10
CA LEU A 12 -24.30 46.10 -2.16
C LEU A 12 -23.26 45.10 -2.72
N LEU A 13 -22.09 45.02 -2.08
CA LEU A 13 -21.06 44.03 -2.38
C LEU A 13 -21.42 42.72 -1.66
N THR A 14 -21.94 41.73 -2.39
CA THR A 14 -22.22 40.40 -1.86
C THR A 14 -20.92 39.59 -1.78
N CYS A 15 -20.40 39.40 -0.56
CA CYS A 15 -19.29 38.48 -0.31
C CYS A 15 -19.75 37.04 -0.53
N LEU A 16 -19.29 36.41 -1.60
CA LEU A 16 -19.42 34.96 -1.82
C LEU A 16 -18.49 34.24 -0.84
N SER A 17 -19.00 33.79 0.29
CA SER A 17 -18.27 32.93 1.21
C SER A 17 -18.18 31.53 0.59
N ALA A 18 -17.01 31.16 0.08
CA ALA A 18 -16.74 29.77 -0.30
C ALA A 18 -16.67 28.93 0.98
N THR A 19 -17.65 28.07 1.20
CA THR A 19 -17.59 27.05 2.26
C THR A 19 -16.47 26.07 1.91
N PRO A 20 -15.46 25.85 2.77
CA PRO A 20 -14.45 24.83 2.52
C PRO A 20 -15.15 23.47 2.40
N GLY A 21 -15.02 22.83 1.24
CA GLY A 21 -15.52 21.48 1.04
C GLY A 21 -14.78 20.53 1.96
N VAL A 22 -15.51 19.71 2.71
CA VAL A 22 -14.92 18.67 3.56
C VAL A 22 -14.18 17.70 2.64
N ALA A 23 -12.84 17.69 2.71
CA ALA A 23 -12.03 16.75 1.97
C ALA A 23 -12.41 15.32 2.39
N ALA A 24 -12.59 14.43 1.40
CA ALA A 24 -12.86 13.03 1.69
C ALA A 24 -11.69 12.44 2.51
N PRO A 25 -11.97 11.71 3.61
CA PRO A 25 -10.90 11.17 4.44
C PRO A 25 -10.05 10.17 3.65
N ALA A 26 -8.75 10.16 3.92
CA ALA A 26 -7.85 9.19 3.32
C ALA A 26 -8.09 7.79 3.88
N VAL A 27 -8.25 6.81 3.00
CA VAL A 27 -8.30 5.39 3.36
C VAL A 27 -6.95 4.77 3.01
N VAL A 28 -6.23 4.27 4.02
CA VAL A 28 -4.96 3.57 3.83
C VAL A 28 -5.24 2.10 3.51
N LYS A 29 -4.80 1.62 2.34
CA LYS A 29 -5.01 0.23 1.91
C LYS A 29 -3.86 -0.68 2.37
N ASP A 30 -2.63 -0.23 2.16
CA ASP A 30 -1.39 -0.86 2.61
C ASP A 30 -0.33 0.23 2.86
N ALA A 31 0.90 -0.15 3.20
CA ALA A 31 2.00 0.76 3.49
C ALA A 31 2.48 1.60 2.29
N GLY A 32 1.97 1.35 1.07
CA GLY A 32 2.34 2.09 -0.14
C GLY A 32 1.14 2.61 -0.94
N THR A 33 -0.09 2.50 -0.41
CA THR A 33 -1.31 2.78 -1.17
C THR A 33 -2.35 3.50 -0.31
N VAL A 34 -2.81 4.65 -0.79
CA VAL A 34 -3.88 5.44 -0.16
C VAL A 34 -5.01 5.69 -1.16
N GLN A 35 -6.24 5.81 -0.66
CA GLN A 35 -7.41 6.16 -1.46
C GLN A 35 -8.00 7.48 -0.97
N LEU A 36 -8.17 8.42 -1.90
CA LEU A 36 -8.82 9.72 -1.70
C LEU A 36 -10.08 9.77 -2.55
N GLY A 37 -11.25 9.70 -1.90
CA GLY A 37 -12.53 9.56 -2.59
C GLY A 37 -12.54 8.33 -3.51
N ASN A 38 -12.65 8.55 -4.82
CA ASN A 38 -12.69 7.48 -5.83
C ASN A 38 -11.33 7.19 -6.47
N THR A 39 -10.26 7.89 -6.07
CA THR A 39 -8.93 7.72 -6.65
C THR A 39 -8.02 6.97 -5.70
N THR A 40 -7.48 5.85 -6.16
CA THR A 40 -6.43 5.11 -5.44
C THR A 40 -5.06 5.55 -5.96
N TYR A 41 -4.21 6.02 -5.06
CA TYR A 41 -2.81 6.39 -5.31
C TYR A 41 -1.86 5.34 -4.75
N ARG A 42 -0.95 4.84 -5.59
CA ARG A 42 0.29 4.22 -5.12
C ARG A 42 1.30 5.32 -4.87
N LEU A 43 1.93 5.29 -3.70
CA LEU A 43 2.95 6.25 -3.29
C LEU A 43 4.18 6.13 -4.19
N ASP A 44 4.62 7.25 -4.72
CA ASP A 44 5.73 7.30 -5.67
C ASP A 44 7.09 7.02 -5.00
N GLY A 45 7.99 6.38 -5.75
CA GLY A 45 9.40 6.20 -5.38
C GLY A 45 9.69 5.19 -4.28
N ILE A 46 8.69 4.45 -3.77
CA ILE A 46 8.91 3.52 -2.67
C ILE A 46 8.45 2.11 -3.01
N ASP A 47 9.07 1.14 -2.35
CA ASP A 47 8.64 -0.24 -2.34
C ASP A 47 8.25 -0.64 -0.90
N ALA A 48 6.94 -0.69 -0.66
CA ALA A 48 6.37 -0.97 0.66
C ALA A 48 5.96 -2.45 0.80
N PRO A 49 6.06 -3.04 2.01
CA PRO A 49 5.63 -4.41 2.26
C PRO A 49 4.15 -4.59 1.93
N ALA A 50 3.82 -5.70 1.27
CA ALA A 50 2.42 -6.06 1.05
C ALA A 50 1.75 -6.33 2.41
N ILE A 51 0.44 -6.09 2.51
CA ILE A 51 -0.28 -6.19 3.80
C ILE A 51 -0.16 -7.55 4.48
N ASP A 52 0.03 -8.61 3.70
CA ASP A 52 0.15 -10.01 4.13
C ASP A 52 1.60 -10.48 4.29
N GLN A 53 2.56 -9.57 4.14
CA GLN A 53 3.97 -9.88 4.27
C GLN A 53 4.37 -10.09 5.73
N LEU A 54 5.07 -11.20 5.96
CA LEU A 54 5.70 -11.54 7.22
C LEU A 54 7.18 -11.16 7.18
N CYS A 55 7.70 -10.81 8.34
CA CYS A 55 9.11 -10.57 8.61
C CYS A 55 9.48 -11.30 9.91
N THR A 56 10.78 -11.50 10.17
CA THR A 56 11.25 -11.83 11.51
C THR A 56 11.86 -10.60 12.16
N ASP A 57 11.89 -10.51 13.47
CA ASP A 57 12.59 -9.45 14.21
C ASP A 57 14.03 -9.87 14.60
N GLU A 58 14.70 -9.08 15.45
CA GLU A 58 16.03 -9.36 15.98
C GLU A 58 16.12 -10.63 16.85
N HIS A 59 14.99 -11.12 17.34
CA HIS A 59 14.87 -12.35 18.13
C HIS A 59 14.46 -13.57 17.27
N ALA A 60 14.34 -13.37 15.95
CA ALA A 60 13.81 -14.32 14.99
C ALA A 60 12.31 -14.65 15.19
N ASP A 61 11.59 -13.81 15.92
CA ASP A 61 10.14 -13.95 16.08
C ASP A 61 9.42 -13.39 14.86
N VAL A 62 8.40 -14.12 14.40
CA VAL A 62 7.62 -13.75 13.20
C VAL A 62 6.63 -12.65 13.56
N TRP A 63 6.59 -11.60 12.75
CA TRP A 63 5.62 -10.52 12.88
C TRP A 63 5.04 -10.11 11.52
N SER A 64 3.84 -9.53 11.56
CA SER A 64 3.09 -9.08 10.36
C SER A 64 3.57 -7.70 9.92
N CYS A 65 4.76 -7.64 9.31
CA CYS A 65 5.38 -6.37 8.94
C CYS A 65 4.61 -5.56 7.90
N GLY A 66 3.84 -6.22 7.02
CA GLY A 66 2.89 -5.55 6.15
C GLY A 66 1.82 -4.75 6.91
N VAL A 67 1.26 -5.37 7.96
CA VAL A 67 0.23 -4.77 8.82
C VAL A 67 0.80 -3.61 9.61
N GLU A 68 1.93 -3.80 10.26
CA GLU A 68 2.56 -2.74 11.05
C GLU A 68 2.96 -1.55 10.17
N ALA A 69 3.54 -1.78 8.99
CA ALA A 69 3.89 -0.70 8.06
C ALA A 69 2.66 0.10 7.60
N ARG A 70 1.53 -0.56 7.34
CA ARG A 70 0.25 0.12 7.04
C ARG A 70 -0.19 0.96 8.24
N ASP A 71 -0.11 0.42 9.44
CA ASP A 71 -0.55 1.09 10.66
C ASP A 71 0.32 2.32 10.97
N GLN A 72 1.60 2.29 10.60
CA GLN A 72 2.48 3.46 10.68
C GLN A 72 2.10 4.53 9.67
N LEU A 73 1.71 4.17 8.45
CA LEU A 73 1.15 5.13 7.49
C LEU A 73 -0.14 5.77 8.02
N VAL A 74 -1.04 4.97 8.62
CA VAL A 74 -2.25 5.48 9.29
C VAL A 74 -1.89 6.46 10.41
N LYS A 75 -0.89 6.12 11.24
CA LYS A 75 -0.41 6.96 12.34
C LYS A 75 0.22 8.26 11.86
N LEU A 76 1.04 8.20 10.80
CA LEU A 76 1.65 9.37 10.17
C LEU A 76 0.60 10.37 9.70
N ILE A 77 -0.41 9.88 8.97
CA ILE A 77 -1.54 10.69 8.50
C ILE A 77 -2.32 11.24 9.70
N GLY A 78 -2.60 10.41 10.71
CA GLY A 78 -3.21 10.84 11.97
C GLY A 78 -4.58 11.50 11.79
N GLY A 79 -5.33 11.10 10.76
CA GLY A 79 -6.63 11.70 10.39
C GLY A 79 -6.55 13.09 9.77
N LYS A 80 -5.34 13.64 9.54
CA LYS A 80 -5.17 14.94 8.89
C LYS A 80 -5.48 14.84 7.39
N PRO A 81 -5.97 15.93 6.76
CA PRO A 81 -6.14 15.95 5.32
C PRO A 81 -4.79 15.77 4.63
N ILE A 82 -4.80 15.02 3.52
CA ILE A 82 -3.62 14.81 2.68
C ILE A 82 -3.93 15.25 1.26
N HIS A 83 -2.92 15.77 0.58
CA HIS A 83 -2.93 16.07 -0.84
C HIS A 83 -2.00 15.11 -1.58
N CYS A 84 -2.40 14.64 -2.75
CA CYS A 84 -1.56 13.81 -3.62
C CYS A 84 -1.41 14.50 -4.98
N ASP A 85 -0.17 14.90 -5.30
CA ASP A 85 0.18 15.36 -6.63
C ASP A 85 0.14 14.16 -7.58
N ASP A 86 -0.79 14.15 -8.53
CA ASP A 86 -0.95 13.07 -9.50
C ASP A 86 0.11 13.15 -10.59
N ILE A 87 1.00 12.17 -10.65
CA ILE A 87 2.12 12.12 -11.60
C ILE A 87 1.89 11.13 -12.75
N GLY A 88 0.68 10.57 -12.87
CA GLY A 88 0.30 9.69 -13.97
C GLY A 88 -0.35 8.38 -13.54
N GLY A 89 -0.59 7.50 -14.52
CA GLY A 89 -1.12 6.15 -14.27
C GLY A 89 -0.06 5.22 -13.69
N ASP A 90 -0.46 4.33 -12.79
CA ASP A 90 0.43 3.30 -12.26
C ASP A 90 0.81 2.28 -13.35
N PRO A 91 2.10 2.15 -13.71
CA PRO A 91 2.53 1.21 -14.74
C PRO A 91 2.19 -0.24 -14.42
N SER A 92 2.13 -0.63 -13.15
CA SER A 92 1.80 -1.99 -12.73
C SER A 92 0.29 -2.27 -12.80
N PHE A 93 -0.53 -1.24 -12.60
CA PHE A 93 -1.98 -1.39 -12.54
C PHE A 93 -2.73 -0.12 -12.90
N LYS A 94 -3.15 -0.02 -14.16
CA LYS A 94 -3.71 1.20 -14.78
C LYS A 94 -4.95 1.83 -14.11
N LYS A 95 -5.62 1.13 -13.19
CA LYS A 95 -6.75 1.70 -12.42
C LYS A 95 -6.28 2.55 -11.23
N ARG A 96 -5.00 2.44 -10.84
CA ARG A 96 -4.35 3.28 -9.84
C ARG A 96 -3.60 4.43 -10.50
N ARG A 97 -3.42 5.50 -9.73
CA ARG A 97 -2.54 6.61 -10.06
C ARG A 97 -1.25 6.48 -9.27
N LEU A 98 -0.16 7.04 -9.78
CA LEU A 98 1.02 7.33 -8.99
C LEU A 98 0.87 8.72 -8.38
N GLY A 99 1.26 8.88 -7.12
CA GLY A 99 1.15 10.15 -6.43
C GLY A 99 2.28 10.45 -5.47
N VAL A 100 2.66 11.73 -5.41
CA VAL A 100 3.45 12.28 -4.32
C VAL A 100 2.46 12.82 -3.28
N CYS A 101 2.20 12.02 -2.24
CA CYS A 101 1.23 12.37 -1.21
C CYS A 101 1.89 13.01 0.01
N LYS A 102 1.27 14.07 0.55
CA LYS A 102 1.73 14.86 1.69
C LYS A 102 0.56 15.19 2.62
N ILE A 103 0.85 15.33 3.90
CA ILE A 103 -0.11 15.94 4.84
C ILE A 103 -0.23 17.43 4.47
N GLU A 104 -1.43 17.98 4.45
CA GLU A 104 -1.61 19.40 4.11
C GLU A 104 -0.80 20.29 5.06
N GLY A 105 -0.01 21.21 4.48
CA GLY A 105 0.91 22.08 5.23
C GLY A 105 2.26 21.45 5.61
N ASP A 106 2.47 20.15 5.36
CA ASP A 106 3.77 19.50 5.54
C ASP A 106 4.51 19.39 4.20
N PRO A 107 5.75 19.89 4.08
CA PRO A 107 6.52 19.76 2.85
C PRO A 107 6.97 18.32 2.56
N THR A 108 7.02 17.47 3.59
CA THR A 108 7.58 16.10 3.53
C THR A 108 6.57 15.12 2.96
N SER A 109 6.99 14.32 1.97
CA SER A 109 6.13 13.28 1.41
C SER A 109 5.96 12.09 2.35
N LEU A 110 4.78 11.46 2.30
CA LEU A 110 4.51 10.20 3.02
C LEU A 110 5.49 9.10 2.59
N SER A 111 5.86 9.06 1.31
CA SER A 111 6.92 8.18 0.79
C SER A 111 8.23 8.35 1.56
N GLN A 112 8.68 9.60 1.73
CA GLN A 112 9.91 9.92 2.44
C GLN A 112 9.82 9.52 3.91
N LEU A 113 8.72 9.87 4.59
CA LEU A 113 8.52 9.53 6.01
C LEU A 113 8.53 8.01 6.25
N LEU A 114 7.94 7.22 5.34
CA LEU A 114 7.95 5.77 5.44
C LEU A 114 9.35 5.18 5.29
N VAL A 115 10.15 5.68 4.34
CA VAL A 115 11.53 5.22 4.16
C VAL A 115 12.39 5.63 5.36
N GLN A 116 12.25 6.86 5.86
CA GLN A 116 12.95 7.34 7.06
C GLN A 116 12.67 6.49 8.29
N GLN A 117 11.43 6.01 8.44
CA GLN A 117 11.03 5.13 9.54
C GLN A 117 11.32 3.65 9.28
N GLY A 118 11.85 3.30 8.10
CA GLY A 118 12.19 1.92 7.73
C GLY A 118 10.99 1.05 7.37
N TYR A 119 9.83 1.62 7.03
CA TYR A 119 8.62 0.89 6.64
C TYR A 119 8.41 0.80 5.12
N ALA A 120 9.33 1.34 4.33
CA ALA A 120 9.41 1.13 2.90
C ALA A 120 10.86 1.22 2.42
N LEU A 121 11.15 0.58 1.28
CA LEU A 121 12.44 0.67 0.61
C LEU A 121 12.43 1.77 -0.45
N ASN A 122 13.62 2.25 -0.84
CA ASN A 122 13.79 3.12 -2.00
C ASN A 122 13.58 2.30 -3.29
N ALA A 123 12.50 2.57 -4.04
CA ALA A 123 12.24 1.89 -5.30
C ALA A 123 13.02 2.56 -6.44
N GLU A 124 14.27 2.15 -6.65
CA GLU A 124 15.23 2.84 -7.53
C GLU A 124 14.69 3.17 -8.93
N ALA A 125 13.91 2.26 -9.53
CA ALA A 125 13.32 2.43 -10.85
C ALA A 125 12.39 3.66 -10.97
N SER A 126 11.81 4.12 -9.86
CA SER A 126 10.91 5.28 -9.80
C SER A 126 11.46 6.43 -8.96
N ALA A 127 12.28 6.10 -7.95
CA ALA A 127 12.83 7.08 -7.02
C ALA A 127 14.06 7.80 -7.56
N THR A 128 14.77 7.21 -8.53
CA THR A 128 16.06 7.73 -9.03
C THR A 128 17.00 8.16 -7.90
N GLY A 129 17.06 7.38 -6.83
CA GLY A 129 17.90 7.63 -5.65
C GLY A 129 17.38 8.63 -4.62
N ARG A 130 16.19 9.25 -4.79
CA ARG A 130 15.65 10.29 -3.89
C ARG A 130 15.62 9.89 -2.41
N PHE A 131 15.40 8.61 -2.10
CA PHE A 131 15.26 8.13 -0.72
C PHE A 131 16.44 7.27 -0.25
N LYS A 132 17.55 7.18 -1.02
CA LYS A 132 18.74 6.41 -0.61
C LYS A 132 19.33 6.87 0.73
N PRO A 133 19.48 8.17 1.03
CA PRO A 133 20.02 8.60 2.33
C PRO A 133 19.08 8.24 3.49
N ASP A 134 17.77 8.36 3.28
CA ASP A 134 16.76 8.00 4.28
C ASP A 134 16.79 6.49 4.55
N GLU A 135 16.88 5.67 3.50
CA GLU A 135 16.95 4.21 3.61
C GLU A 135 18.23 3.75 4.32
N ALA A 136 19.37 4.36 3.99
CA ALA A 136 20.64 4.08 4.66
C ALA A 136 20.56 4.42 6.15
N THR A 137 19.96 5.57 6.50
CA THR A 137 19.75 5.97 7.90
C THR A 137 18.83 4.99 8.64
N ALA A 138 17.73 4.56 8.01
CA ALA A 138 16.83 3.58 8.59
C ALA A 138 17.52 2.22 8.82
N LYS A 139 18.38 1.80 7.89
CA LYS A 139 19.19 0.59 8.01
C LYS A 139 20.21 0.67 9.15
N ASP A 140 20.93 1.78 9.25
CA ASP A 140 21.93 1.99 10.32
C ASP A 140 21.28 2.01 11.70
N ASN A 141 20.10 2.61 11.80
CA ASN A 141 19.29 2.67 13.02
C ASN A 141 18.48 1.42 13.31
N ARG A 142 18.50 0.40 12.43
CA ARG A 142 17.68 -0.81 12.54
C ARG A 142 16.19 -0.50 12.71
N ALA A 143 15.70 0.49 11.97
CA ALA A 143 14.32 0.98 12.08
C ALA A 143 13.35 0.16 11.22
N GLY A 144 12.11 -0.01 11.70
CA GLY A 144 11.05 -0.68 10.95
C GLY A 144 11.44 -2.08 10.49
N LEU A 145 11.38 -2.33 9.17
CA LEU A 145 11.81 -3.59 8.54
C LEU A 145 13.26 -3.95 8.85
N TRP A 146 14.14 -2.94 8.97
CA TRP A 146 15.57 -3.12 9.19
C TRP A 146 15.96 -3.64 10.58
N ARG A 147 15.00 -3.72 11.53
CA ARG A 147 15.24 -4.34 12.85
C ARG A 147 15.53 -5.83 12.75
N GLY A 148 14.95 -6.47 11.74
CA GLY A 148 14.89 -7.91 11.64
C GLY A 148 15.44 -8.46 10.33
N CYS A 149 14.76 -9.49 9.82
CA CYS A 149 15.04 -10.10 8.53
C CYS A 149 13.78 -10.18 7.68
N PHE A 150 13.91 -9.87 6.39
CA PHE A 150 12.79 -9.84 5.46
C PHE A 150 13.24 -10.10 4.02
N VAL A 151 12.31 -10.49 3.17
CA VAL A 151 12.52 -10.45 1.71
C VAL A 151 12.07 -9.09 1.18
N ALA A 152 12.76 -8.55 0.18
CA ALA A 152 12.35 -7.32 -0.49
C ALA A 152 10.85 -7.37 -0.86
N PRO A 153 10.06 -6.31 -0.60
CA PRO A 153 8.63 -6.37 -0.86
C PRO A 153 8.25 -6.69 -2.31
N HIS A 154 9.03 -6.23 -3.30
CA HIS A 154 8.89 -6.65 -4.69
C HIS A 154 8.98 -8.17 -4.86
N ASP A 155 10.03 -8.79 -4.35
CA ASP A 155 10.26 -10.23 -4.43
C ASP A 155 9.15 -11.02 -3.72
N PHE A 156 8.74 -10.55 -2.52
CA PHE A 156 7.60 -11.11 -1.80
C PHE A 156 6.33 -11.09 -2.66
N ARG A 157 6.03 -9.96 -3.32
CA ARG A 157 4.83 -9.82 -4.15
C ARG A 157 4.82 -10.75 -5.36
N HIS A 158 5.99 -11.02 -5.93
CA HIS A 158 6.15 -11.93 -7.07
C HIS A 158 6.27 -13.41 -6.67
N GLY A 159 6.33 -13.71 -5.38
CA GLY A 159 6.48 -15.08 -4.87
C GLY A 159 7.89 -15.64 -5.01
N THR A 160 8.89 -14.76 -5.13
CA THR A 160 10.31 -15.10 -5.22
C THR A 160 10.83 -15.45 -3.83
N LYS A 161 10.61 -16.71 -3.41
CA LYS A 161 10.95 -17.19 -2.06
C LYS A 161 12.46 -17.29 -1.81
N ASP A 162 13.26 -17.33 -2.87
CA ASP A 162 14.72 -17.40 -2.89
C ASP A 162 15.38 -16.02 -3.06
N GLY A 163 14.60 -14.94 -3.02
CA GLY A 163 15.11 -13.56 -3.06
C GLY A 163 16.10 -13.27 -1.93
N ALA A 164 16.87 -12.20 -2.09
CA ALA A 164 17.86 -11.79 -1.10
C ALA A 164 17.17 -11.49 0.24
N LEU A 165 17.70 -12.07 1.32
CA LEU A 165 17.31 -11.69 2.67
C LEU A 165 17.96 -10.34 3.00
N LEU A 166 17.12 -9.39 3.41
CA LEU A 166 17.48 -8.02 3.76
C LEU A 166 17.22 -7.80 5.25
N GLY A 167 17.92 -6.81 5.81
CA GLY A 167 17.86 -6.48 7.23
C GLY A 167 19.11 -6.92 7.99
N ASN A 168 19.23 -6.47 9.22
CA ASN A 168 20.44 -6.64 10.01
C ASN A 168 20.47 -7.98 10.76
N SER A 169 19.35 -8.71 10.76
CA SER A 169 19.17 -9.93 11.56
C SER A 169 18.94 -11.17 10.67
N CYS A 170 19.69 -11.28 9.55
CA CYS A 170 19.62 -12.39 8.59
C CYS A 170 20.87 -13.31 8.63
N PRO A 171 21.04 -14.15 9.67
CA PRO A 171 22.14 -15.10 9.73
C PRO A 171 22.08 -16.14 8.60
N ALA A 172 23.18 -16.30 7.85
CA ALA A 172 23.25 -17.21 6.71
C ALA A 172 23.03 -18.68 7.10
N GLU A 173 23.47 -19.06 8.31
CA GLU A 173 23.30 -20.39 8.86
C GLU A 173 21.85 -20.75 9.20
N ARG A 174 20.94 -19.76 9.25
CA ARG A 174 19.51 -19.97 9.50
C ARG A 174 18.62 -19.62 8.30
N ASP A 175 19.19 -19.48 7.09
CA ASP A 175 18.45 -19.07 5.88
C ASP A 175 17.19 -19.92 5.66
N THR A 176 17.29 -21.25 5.78
CA THR A 176 16.15 -22.16 5.60
C THR A 176 15.04 -21.93 6.63
N GLN A 177 15.39 -21.76 7.90
CA GLN A 177 14.42 -21.51 8.98
C GLN A 177 13.75 -20.15 8.81
N ILE A 178 14.52 -19.12 8.45
CA ILE A 178 14.00 -17.77 8.18
C ILE A 178 13.02 -17.84 7.02
N ARG A 179 13.37 -18.46 5.89
CA ARG A 179 12.47 -18.56 4.74
C ARG A 179 11.18 -19.32 5.06
N ALA A 180 11.25 -20.38 5.86
CA ALA A 180 10.05 -21.10 6.31
C ALA A 180 9.14 -20.20 7.16
N ALA A 181 9.74 -19.31 7.96
CA ALA A 181 9.02 -18.34 8.79
C ALA A 181 8.41 -17.19 7.98
N LEU A 182 9.12 -16.70 6.94
CA LEU A 182 8.65 -15.63 6.05
C LEU A 182 7.57 -16.11 5.05
N PHE A 183 7.60 -17.39 4.66
CA PHE A 183 6.70 -17.98 3.67
C PHE A 183 6.04 -19.28 4.15
N PRO A 184 5.25 -19.24 5.24
CA PRO A 184 4.57 -20.42 5.76
C PRO A 184 3.55 -20.96 4.74
N ASP A 185 3.28 -22.27 4.77
CA ASP A 185 2.31 -22.92 3.87
C ASP A 185 0.87 -22.42 4.06
N ALA A 186 0.56 -21.91 5.27
CA ALA A 186 -0.71 -21.30 5.61
C ALA A 186 -0.45 -19.95 6.29
N PRO A 187 -0.23 -18.87 5.51
CA PRO A 187 0.01 -17.54 6.10
C PRO A 187 -1.20 -17.08 6.91
N PRO A 188 -0.99 -16.39 8.04
CA PRO A 188 -2.08 -15.85 8.84
C PRO A 188 -2.85 -14.81 8.02
N MET A 189 -4.17 -14.78 8.16
CA MET A 189 -5.02 -13.82 7.47
C MET A 189 -4.99 -12.47 8.21
N PRO A 190 -4.55 -11.37 7.57
CA PRO A 190 -4.69 -10.04 8.15
C PRO A 190 -6.17 -9.68 8.35
N ALA A 191 -6.47 -8.86 9.36
CA ALA A 191 -7.85 -8.45 9.64
C ALA A 191 -8.53 -7.87 8.40
N THR A 192 -9.74 -8.34 8.10
CA THR A 192 -10.57 -7.96 6.94
C THR A 192 -10.03 -8.36 5.55
N CYS A 193 -8.86 -9.00 5.47
CA CYS A 193 -8.22 -9.37 4.20
C CYS A 193 -8.58 -10.79 3.77
N ASN A 194 -9.85 -10.98 3.44
CA ASN A 194 -10.46 -12.29 3.24
C ASN A 194 -10.40 -12.83 1.80
N ILE A 195 -9.60 -12.26 0.90
CA ILE A 195 -9.46 -12.78 -0.47
C ILE A 195 -8.22 -13.67 -0.54
N LYS A 196 -8.41 -14.94 -0.89
CA LYS A 196 -7.31 -15.91 -1.02
C LYS A 196 -6.65 -15.76 -2.38
N GLY A 197 -5.33 -15.55 -2.40
CA GLY A 197 -4.49 -15.60 -3.59
C GLY A 197 -3.69 -16.90 -3.67
N LYS A 198 -3.59 -17.48 -4.87
CA LYS A 198 -2.74 -18.64 -5.16
C LYS A 198 -1.89 -18.37 -6.39
N TYR A 199 -0.58 -18.54 -6.28
CA TYR A 199 0.30 -18.51 -7.44
C TYR A 199 -0.06 -19.64 -8.38
N ALA A 200 -0.18 -19.35 -9.67
CA ALA A 200 -0.69 -20.30 -10.64
C ALA A 200 0.06 -20.18 -11.96
N VAL A 201 0.83 -21.21 -12.32
CA VAL A 201 1.61 -21.24 -13.57
C VAL A 201 0.72 -20.96 -14.79
N ARG A 202 -0.50 -21.53 -14.82
CA ARG A 202 -1.47 -21.29 -15.90
C ARG A 202 -1.98 -19.85 -15.98
N ALA A 203 -1.88 -19.05 -14.92
CA ALA A 203 -2.24 -17.63 -14.97
C ALA A 203 -1.24 -16.81 -15.79
N ARG A 204 0.02 -17.27 -15.89
CA ARG A 204 1.10 -16.59 -16.64
C ARG A 204 0.79 -16.46 -18.13
N VAL A 205 0.01 -17.40 -18.69
CA VAL A 205 -0.50 -17.34 -20.07
C VAL A 205 -1.30 -16.07 -20.35
N THR A 206 -1.93 -15.50 -19.32
CA THR A 206 -2.72 -14.26 -19.40
C THR A 206 -1.97 -13.04 -18.83
N GLY A 207 -0.65 -13.13 -18.66
CA GLY A 207 0.17 -12.07 -18.05
C GLY A 207 -0.03 -11.92 -16.54
N ASN A 208 -0.71 -12.86 -15.87
CA ASN A 208 -0.95 -12.82 -14.42
C ASN A 208 0.00 -13.80 -13.70
N ILE A 209 0.36 -13.52 -12.46
CA ILE A 209 1.21 -14.42 -11.66
C ILE A 209 0.40 -15.44 -10.84
N GLY A 210 -0.90 -15.18 -10.66
CA GLY A 210 -1.77 -16.04 -9.87
C GLY A 210 -3.25 -15.83 -10.10
N ILE A 211 -4.03 -16.56 -9.31
CA ILE A 211 -5.50 -16.45 -9.26
C ILE A 211 -5.96 -16.08 -7.86
N TYR A 212 -7.04 -15.32 -7.75
CA TYR A 212 -7.69 -15.03 -6.48
C TYR A 212 -9.12 -15.56 -6.41
N HIS A 213 -9.57 -15.84 -5.19
CA HIS A 213 -10.91 -16.31 -4.86
C HIS A 213 -11.53 -15.44 -3.77
N LEU A 214 -12.79 -15.05 -3.98
CA LEU A 214 -13.62 -14.36 -3.00
C LEU A 214 -14.27 -15.35 -2.05
N GLN A 215 -14.58 -14.94 -0.82
CA GLN A 215 -15.33 -15.78 0.14
C GLN A 215 -16.64 -16.33 -0.42
N ALA A 216 -17.33 -15.57 -1.28
CA ALA A 216 -18.57 -15.99 -1.92
C ALA A 216 -18.39 -17.14 -2.94
N CYS A 217 -17.17 -17.48 -3.32
CA CYS A 217 -16.90 -18.49 -4.33
C CYS A 217 -16.94 -19.91 -3.75
N ARG A 218 -17.64 -20.83 -4.42
CA ARG A 218 -17.74 -22.24 -3.99
C ARG A 218 -16.38 -22.92 -3.76
N SER A 219 -15.37 -22.52 -4.52
CA SER A 219 -14.00 -23.04 -4.45
C SER A 219 -13.18 -22.46 -3.29
N TYR A 220 -13.66 -21.41 -2.62
CA TYR A 220 -12.90 -20.70 -1.59
C TYR A 220 -12.54 -21.54 -0.35
N PRO A 221 -13.45 -22.35 0.24
CA PRO A 221 -13.13 -23.09 1.47
C PRO A 221 -11.97 -24.07 1.29
N GLY A 222 -11.92 -24.79 0.16
CA GLY A 222 -10.91 -25.81 -0.12
C GLY A 222 -9.63 -25.29 -0.78
N LEU A 223 -9.54 -23.99 -1.08
CA LEU A 223 -8.35 -23.40 -1.67
C LEU A 223 -7.29 -23.13 -0.59
N SER A 224 -6.07 -23.65 -0.78
CA SER A 224 -4.89 -23.17 -0.07
C SER A 224 -4.43 -21.83 -0.63
N GLN A 225 -3.88 -20.97 0.22
CA GLN A 225 -3.50 -19.62 -0.15
C GLN A 225 -2.00 -19.41 0.03
N ASP A 226 -1.39 -18.75 -0.95
CA ASP A 226 -0.02 -18.24 -0.84
C ASP A 226 -0.02 -16.77 -0.41
N ARG A 227 -1.15 -16.07 -0.59
CA ARG A 227 -1.32 -14.63 -0.39
C ARG A 227 -2.71 -14.30 0.16
N TRP A 228 -2.82 -13.18 0.87
CA TRP A 228 -4.07 -12.57 1.29
C TRP A 228 -4.23 -11.17 0.69
N PHE A 229 -5.44 -10.84 0.25
CA PHE A 229 -5.80 -9.52 -0.25
C PHE A 229 -7.04 -8.97 0.46
N CYS A 230 -7.11 -7.64 0.60
CA CYS A 230 -8.21 -6.95 1.27
C CYS A 230 -9.27 -6.44 0.29
N SER A 231 -8.93 -6.35 -1.00
CA SER A 231 -9.86 -6.05 -2.08
C SER A 231 -9.48 -6.75 -3.39
N GLU A 232 -10.43 -6.86 -4.32
CA GLU A 232 -10.14 -7.36 -5.67
C GLU A 232 -9.17 -6.44 -6.41
N GLU A 233 -9.22 -5.14 -6.12
CA GLU A 233 -8.29 -4.16 -6.69
C GLU A 233 -6.85 -4.44 -6.25
N ASP A 234 -6.63 -4.78 -4.97
CA ASP A 234 -5.31 -5.14 -4.44
C ASP A 234 -4.80 -6.43 -5.08
N ALA A 235 -5.66 -7.44 -5.20
CA ALA A 235 -5.30 -8.69 -5.86
C ALA A 235 -4.89 -8.45 -7.33
N GLN A 236 -5.67 -7.66 -8.07
CA GLN A 236 -5.39 -7.31 -9.46
C GLN A 236 -4.10 -6.49 -9.59
N ALA A 237 -3.86 -5.53 -8.69
CA ALA A 237 -2.64 -4.74 -8.67
C ALA A 237 -1.39 -5.58 -8.37
N ALA A 238 -1.54 -6.66 -7.60
CA ALA A 238 -0.49 -7.65 -7.37
C ALA A 238 -0.32 -8.65 -8.53
N GLY A 239 -1.04 -8.49 -9.65
CA GLY A 239 -0.93 -9.37 -10.82
C GLY A 239 -1.75 -10.66 -10.71
N PHE A 240 -2.77 -10.70 -9.85
CA PHE A 240 -3.70 -11.83 -9.75
C PHE A 240 -4.99 -11.54 -10.50
N ARG A 241 -5.49 -12.53 -11.22
CA ARG A 241 -6.83 -12.47 -11.83
C ARG A 241 -7.84 -13.28 -11.04
N ARG A 242 -9.12 -12.96 -11.19
CA ARG A 242 -10.19 -13.79 -10.62
C ARG A 242 -10.12 -15.20 -11.21
N ALA A 243 -10.25 -16.22 -10.36
CA ALA A 243 -10.29 -17.60 -10.83
C ALA A 243 -11.57 -17.88 -11.64
N TYR A 244 -11.45 -18.62 -12.73
CA TYR A 244 -12.60 -18.93 -13.61
C TYR A 244 -13.65 -19.82 -12.93
N ASN A 245 -13.24 -20.61 -11.96
CA ASN A 245 -14.13 -21.41 -11.12
C ASN A 245 -14.65 -20.64 -9.89
N CYS A 246 -14.37 -19.35 -9.76
CA CYS A 246 -14.90 -18.47 -8.71
C CYS A 246 -16.35 -18.08 -9.02
N ARG A 247 -17.24 -19.08 -8.98
CA ARG A 247 -18.68 -18.92 -9.16
C ARG A 247 -19.34 -18.70 -7.80
N PRO A 248 -20.30 -17.77 -7.68
CA PRO A 248 -21.05 -17.59 -6.44
C PRO A 248 -21.72 -18.90 -6.03
N SER A 249 -21.85 -19.15 -4.74
CA SER A 249 -22.72 -20.22 -4.26
C SER A 249 -24.15 -19.99 -4.77
N LYS A 250 -24.84 -21.05 -5.21
CA LYS A 250 -26.29 -20.94 -5.44
C LYS A 250 -26.91 -20.66 -4.07
N SER A 251 -27.65 -19.56 -3.94
CA SER A 251 -28.49 -19.33 -2.76
C SER A 251 -29.44 -20.53 -2.63
N LYS A 252 -29.45 -21.17 -1.46
CA LYS A 252 -30.53 -22.10 -1.10
C LYS A 252 -31.76 -21.30 -0.71
#